data_AF-A0A7V4P2Q8-F1
#
_entry.id   AF-A0A7V4P2Q8-F1
#
_cell.length_a   1.000
_cell.length_b   1.000
_cell.length_c   1.000
_cell.angle_alpha   90.00
_cell.angle_beta   90.00
_cell.angle_gamma   90.00
#
_symmetry.space_group_name_H-M   'P 1'
#
loop_
_entity.id
_entity.type
_entity.pdbx_description
1 polymer ?
#
loop_
_entity_poly.entity_id
_entity_poly.type
_entity_poly.pdbx_seq_one_letter_code
_entity_poly.pdbx_strand_id
1 'polypeptide(L)'
;MIDAIGKYVGAKVVSALCALGAVLAGIWFWRHPEDLRALWTTVRLSMAWIAFALVLPWTCFPMLGWLLKLESNLAGALLLGAYLLLDVLAALWLAGWNVSGSLAWLVLIVGWLAAAAYNYVVCESLARYAER
;
A
#
# COMPACT_ATOMS: atom_id res chain seq x y z
N MET A 1 -7.37 18.18 35.02
CA MET A 1 -8.06 19.37 34.46
C MET A 1 -7.32 19.94 33.26
N ILE A 2 -5.99 20.16 33.34
CA ILE A 2 -5.14 20.65 32.24
C ILE A 2 -5.20 19.73 30.99
N ASP A 3 -5.14 18.40 31.16
CA ASP A 3 -5.23 17.45 30.02
C ASP A 3 -6.57 17.50 29.26
N ALA A 4 -7.68 17.74 29.97
CA ALA A 4 -8.99 17.83 29.35
C ALA A 4 -9.12 19.10 28.50
N ILE A 5 -8.55 20.21 28.99
CA ILE A 5 -8.48 21.48 28.27
C ILE A 5 -7.57 21.34 27.04
N GLY A 6 -6.41 20.70 27.19
CA GLY A 6 -5.47 20.45 26.09
C GLY A 6 -6.09 19.61 24.96
N LYS A 7 -6.80 18.53 25.29
CA LYS A 7 -7.52 17.70 24.29
C LYS A 7 -8.62 18.48 23.59
N TYR A 8 -9.40 19.27 24.32
CA TYR A 8 -10.48 20.06 23.74
C TYR A 8 -9.96 21.16 22.80
N VAL A 9 -8.96 21.94 23.23
CA VAL A 9 -8.35 22.99 22.41
C VAL A 9 -7.63 22.38 21.21
N GLY A 10 -6.86 21.30 21.42
CA GLY A 10 -6.18 20.58 20.35
C GLY A 10 -7.16 20.07 19.29
N ALA A 11 -8.27 19.46 19.70
CA ALA A 11 -9.31 19.00 18.78
C ALA A 11 -9.91 20.15 17.96
N LYS A 12 -10.17 21.31 18.58
CA LYS A 12 -10.71 22.50 17.89
C LYS A 12 -9.72 23.09 16.90
N VAL A 13 -8.45 23.21 17.28
CA VAL A 13 -7.39 23.72 16.40
C VAL A 13 -7.20 22.78 15.21
N VAL A 14 -7.08 21.47 15.44
CA VAL A 14 -6.96 20.48 14.35
C VAL A 14 -8.17 20.55 13.43
N SER A 15 -9.39 20.60 13.99
CA SER A 15 -10.62 20.71 13.19
C SER A 15 -10.65 21.98 12.33
N ALA A 16 -10.24 23.12 12.89
CA ALA A 16 -10.17 24.39 12.16
C ALA A 16 -9.14 24.35 11.02
N LEU A 17 -7.97 23.77 11.28
CA LEU A 17 -6.94 23.57 10.25
C LEU A 17 -7.41 22.62 9.13
N CYS A 18 -8.08 21.53 9.48
CA CYS A 18 -8.68 20.61 8.50
C CYS A 18 -9.76 21.30 7.66
N ALA A 19 -10.65 22.07 8.29
CA ALA A 19 -11.69 22.81 7.58
C ALA A 19 -11.10 23.85 6.61
N LEU A 20 -10.10 24.62 7.07
CA LEU A 20 -9.40 25.58 6.23
C LEU A 20 -8.70 24.89 5.06
N GLY A 21 -7.99 23.78 5.32
CA GLY A 21 -7.34 22.98 4.30
C GLY A 21 -8.32 22.44 3.26
N ALA A 22 -9.50 21.96 3.68
CA ALA A 22 -10.53 21.47 2.80
C ALA A 22 -11.10 22.59 1.89
N VAL A 23 -11.33 23.78 2.43
CA VAL A 23 -11.79 24.94 1.65
C VAL A 23 -10.74 25.36 0.63
N LEU A 24 -9.47 25.47 1.05
CA LEU A 24 -8.37 25.85 0.15
C LEU A 24 -8.17 24.80 -0.95
N ALA A 25 -8.24 23.51 -0.63
CA ALA A 25 -8.19 22.44 -1.61
C ALA A 25 -9.38 22.53 -2.58
N GLY A 26 -10.60 22.78 -2.07
CA GLY A 26 -11.78 22.99 -2.91
C GLY A 26 -11.62 24.16 -3.89
N ILE A 27 -11.12 25.30 -3.41
CA ILE A 27 -10.82 26.47 -4.27
C ILE A 27 -9.74 26.13 -5.30
N TRP A 28 -8.67 25.44 -4.89
CA TRP A 28 -7.57 25.04 -5.77
C TRP A 28 -8.09 24.17 -6.92
N PHE A 29 -8.80 23.09 -6.60
CA PHE A 29 -9.32 22.15 -7.58
C PHE A 29 -10.43 22.73 -8.46
N TRP A 30 -11.17 23.72 -7.96
CA TRP A 30 -12.11 24.45 -8.80
C TRP A 30 -11.40 25.30 -9.86
N ARG A 31 -10.22 25.84 -9.54
CA ARG A 31 -9.38 26.59 -10.48
C ARG A 31 -8.54 25.70 -11.40
N HIS A 32 -8.11 24.54 -10.94
CA HIS A 32 -7.25 23.60 -11.66
C HIS A 32 -7.92 22.22 -11.77
N PRO A 33 -8.97 22.08 -12.59
CA PRO A 33 -9.68 20.80 -12.76
C PRO A 33 -8.81 19.70 -13.39
N GLU A 34 -7.72 20.04 -14.06
CA GLU A 34 -6.70 19.13 -14.57
C GLU A 34 -5.99 18.37 -13.45
N ASP A 35 -5.73 19.01 -12.31
CA ASP A 35 -5.07 18.39 -11.16
C ASP A 35 -5.96 17.32 -10.52
N LEU A 36 -7.28 17.53 -10.54
CA LEU A 36 -8.27 16.53 -10.10
C LEU A 36 -8.18 15.25 -10.93
N ARG A 37 -7.99 15.36 -12.25
CA ARG A 37 -7.86 14.20 -13.15
C ARG A 37 -6.54 13.46 -12.91
N ALA A 38 -5.46 14.20 -12.67
CA ALA A 38 -4.17 13.62 -12.31
C ALA A 38 -4.27 12.87 -10.97
N LEU A 39 -4.88 13.49 -9.95
CA LEU A 39 -5.08 12.88 -8.64
C LEU A 39 -5.96 11.63 -8.73
N TRP A 40 -7.05 11.69 -9.50
CA TRP A 40 -7.90 10.51 -9.75
C TRP A 40 -7.13 9.38 -10.44
N THR A 41 -6.27 9.71 -11.40
CA THR A 41 -5.41 8.73 -12.07
C THR A 41 -4.48 8.05 -11.08
N THR A 42 -3.82 8.83 -10.21
CA THR A 42 -2.96 8.30 -9.15
C THR A 42 -3.74 7.38 -8.22
N VAL A 43 -4.90 7.84 -7.70
CA VAL A 43 -5.75 7.02 -6.81
C VAL A 43 -6.16 5.73 -7.48
N ARG A 44 -6.62 5.78 -8.73
CA ARG A 44 -7.04 4.60 -9.49
C ARG A 44 -5.89 3.60 -9.65
N LEU A 45 -4.70 4.07 -10.02
CA LEU A 45 -3.52 3.22 -10.21
C LEU A 45 -3.04 2.62 -8.88
N SER A 46 -3.04 3.40 -7.80
CA SER A 46 -2.71 2.91 -6.46
C SER A 46 -3.71 1.86 -5.99
N MET A 47 -5.01 2.05 -6.20
CA MET A 47 -6.02 1.04 -5.87
C MET A 47 -5.85 -0.24 -6.71
N ALA A 48 -5.54 -0.10 -8.00
CA ALA A 48 -5.26 -1.25 -8.87
C ALA A 48 -4.03 -2.03 -8.38
N TRP A 49 -2.97 -1.34 -7.97
CA TRP A 49 -1.78 -1.96 -7.38
C TRP A 49 -2.10 -2.65 -6.05
N ILE A 50 -2.84 -2.01 -5.14
CA ILE A 50 -3.24 -2.62 -3.86
C ILE A 50 -4.08 -3.87 -4.12
N ALA A 51 -5.04 -3.81 -5.04
CA ALA A 51 -5.85 -4.97 -5.39
C ALA A 51 -4.99 -6.11 -5.94
N PHE A 52 -4.01 -5.81 -6.79
CA PHE A 52 -3.04 -6.79 -7.28
C PHE A 52 -2.24 -7.42 -6.13
N ALA A 53 -1.60 -6.61 -5.28
CA ALA A 53 -0.80 -7.08 -4.16
C ALA A 53 -1.63 -7.92 -3.18
N LEU A 54 -2.88 -7.52 -2.93
CA LEU A 54 -3.79 -8.26 -2.07
C LEU A 54 -4.15 -9.63 -2.63
N VAL A 55 -4.41 -9.73 -3.94
CA VAL A 55 -4.87 -10.95 -4.62
C VAL A 55 -3.72 -11.92 -4.92
N LEU A 56 -2.52 -11.39 -5.20
CA LEU A 56 -1.36 -12.16 -5.62
C LEU A 56 -1.09 -13.42 -4.76
N PRO A 57 -0.91 -13.34 -3.44
CA PRO A 57 -0.58 -14.53 -2.63
C PRO A 57 -1.71 -15.58 -2.64
N TRP A 58 -2.98 -15.16 -2.77
CA TRP A 58 -4.12 -16.09 -2.82
C TRP A 58 -4.19 -16.83 -4.15
N THR A 59 -3.89 -16.16 -5.26
CA THR A 59 -3.87 -16.82 -6.58
C THR A 59 -2.78 -17.88 -6.67
N CYS A 60 -1.71 -17.71 -5.90
CA CYS A 60 -0.61 -18.66 -5.80
C CYS A 60 -0.81 -19.74 -4.72
N PHE A 61 -1.95 -19.74 -4.01
CA PHE A 61 -2.26 -20.73 -2.98
C PHE A 61 -2.09 -22.20 -3.44
N PRO A 62 -2.53 -22.61 -4.65
CA PRO A 62 -2.32 -24.00 -5.10
C PRO A 62 -0.84 -24.40 -5.18
N MET A 63 0.05 -23.45 -5.45
CA MET A 63 1.50 -23.67 -5.51
C MET A 63 2.12 -23.83 -4.12
N LEU A 64 1.52 -23.24 -3.09
CA LEU A 64 2.01 -23.29 -1.71
C LEU A 64 2.06 -24.74 -1.19
N GLY A 65 1.06 -25.56 -1.53
CA GLY A 65 1.04 -26.98 -1.13
C GLY A 65 2.21 -27.80 -1.69
N TRP A 66 2.75 -27.42 -2.85
CA TRP A 66 3.97 -28.03 -3.41
C TRP A 66 5.21 -27.54 -2.68
N LEU A 67 5.25 -26.25 -2.35
CA LEU A 67 6.38 -25.62 -1.68
C LEU A 67 6.55 -26.13 -0.24
N LEU A 68 5.45 -26.36 0.49
CA LEU A 68 5.47 -26.88 1.86
C LEU A 68 6.09 -28.27 1.95
N LYS A 69 5.91 -29.11 0.93
CA LYS A 69 6.54 -30.45 0.86
C LYS A 69 8.06 -30.42 0.75
N LEU A 70 8.65 -29.27 0.42
CA LEU A 70 10.10 -29.13 0.32
C LEU A 70 10.77 -28.93 1.70
N GLU A 71 10.00 -28.63 2.76
CA GLU A 71 10.47 -28.37 4.13
C GLU A 71 11.71 -27.42 4.18
N SER A 72 11.76 -26.45 3.26
CA SER A 72 12.94 -25.62 3.04
C SER A 72 12.65 -24.15 3.29
N ASN A 73 13.37 -23.57 4.27
CA ASN A 73 13.32 -22.14 4.56
C ASN A 73 13.77 -21.29 3.36
N LEU A 74 14.69 -21.81 2.54
CA LEU A 74 15.15 -21.12 1.34
C LEU A 74 14.03 -21.03 0.28
N ALA A 75 13.25 -22.09 0.12
CA ALA A 75 12.12 -22.11 -0.81
C ALA A 75 11.05 -21.07 -0.42
N GLY A 76 10.76 -20.95 0.88
CA GLY A 76 9.87 -19.90 1.41
C GLY A 76 10.42 -18.48 1.19
N ALA A 77 11.71 -18.26 1.44
CA ALA A 77 12.34 -16.96 1.19
C ALA A 77 12.31 -16.57 -0.30
N LEU A 78 12.57 -17.53 -1.20
CA LEU A 78 12.50 -17.30 -2.65
C LEU A 78 11.08 -16.98 -3.11
N LEU A 79 10.05 -17.63 -2.57
CA LEU A 79 8.65 -17.32 -2.89
C LEU A 79 8.30 -15.88 -2.48
N LEU A 80 8.64 -15.47 -1.26
CA LEU A 80 8.39 -14.11 -0.79
C LEU A 80 9.17 -13.06 -1.59
N GLY A 81 10.42 -13.37 -1.95
CA GLY A 81 11.22 -12.54 -2.85
C GLY A 81 10.59 -12.40 -4.23
N ALA A 82 10.00 -13.47 -4.78
CA ALA A 82 9.29 -13.44 -6.05
C ALA A 82 8.03 -12.57 -5.98
N TYR A 83 7.23 -12.67 -4.90
CA TYR A 83 6.07 -11.78 -4.73
C TYR A 83 6.47 -10.32 -4.63
N LEU A 84 7.48 -10.00 -3.81
CA LEU A 84 7.99 -8.64 -3.71
C LEU A 84 8.47 -8.11 -5.07
N LEU A 85 9.19 -8.93 -5.84
CA LEU A 85 9.63 -8.55 -7.18
C LEU A 85 8.44 -8.27 -8.10
N LEU A 86 7.40 -9.10 -8.07
CA LEU A 86 6.17 -8.87 -8.84
C LEU A 86 5.45 -7.59 -8.40
N ASP A 87 5.37 -7.32 -7.10
CA ASP A 87 4.77 -6.09 -6.56
C ASP A 87 5.53 -4.84 -7.02
N VAL A 88 6.88 -4.90 -7.03
CA VAL A 88 7.75 -3.83 -7.52
C VAL A 88 7.52 -3.61 -9.02
N LEU A 89 7.55 -4.68 -9.81
CA LEU A 89 7.35 -4.60 -11.26
C LEU A 89 5.96 -4.08 -11.61
N ALA A 90 4.92 -4.55 -10.92
CA ALA A 90 3.56 -4.07 -11.10
C ALA A 90 3.41 -2.59 -10.75
N ALA A 91 3.99 -2.14 -9.63
CA ALA A 91 3.99 -0.73 -9.26
C ALA A 91 4.70 0.15 -10.30
N LEU A 92 5.90 -0.26 -10.74
CA LEU A 92 6.66 0.47 -11.75
C LEU A 92 5.95 0.48 -13.10
N TRP A 93 5.35 -0.64 -13.51
CA TRP A 93 4.58 -0.72 -14.74
C TRP A 93 3.35 0.20 -14.71
N LEU A 94 2.62 0.23 -13.59
CA LEU A 94 1.49 1.15 -13.39
C LEU A 94 1.92 2.62 -13.34
N ALA A 95 3.13 2.90 -12.85
CA ALA A 95 3.76 4.22 -12.90
C ALA A 95 4.35 4.57 -14.28
N GLY A 96 4.25 3.69 -15.29
CA GLY A 96 4.83 3.93 -16.62
C GLY A 96 6.36 3.92 -16.64
N TRP A 97 6.99 3.17 -15.74
CA TRP A 97 8.45 3.05 -15.56
C TRP A 97 9.17 4.35 -15.20
N ASN A 98 8.43 5.42 -14.91
CA ASN A 98 9.00 6.71 -14.55
C ASN A 98 8.46 7.17 -13.20
N VAL A 99 9.35 7.31 -12.23
CA VAL A 99 9.02 7.82 -10.90
C VAL A 99 9.93 9.02 -10.63
N SER A 100 9.36 10.22 -10.73
CA SER A 100 10.06 11.47 -10.47
C SER A 100 9.82 11.97 -9.05
N GLY A 101 10.89 12.32 -8.34
CA GLY A 101 10.82 12.96 -7.03
C GLY A 101 11.09 12.01 -5.86
N SER A 102 11.81 12.50 -4.85
CA SER A 102 12.20 11.74 -3.67
C SER A 102 11.01 11.26 -2.84
N LEU A 103 9.95 12.06 -2.75
CA LEU A 103 8.73 11.71 -2.02
C LEU A 103 8.01 10.50 -2.66
N ALA A 104 7.92 10.46 -3.99
CA ALA A 104 7.27 9.36 -4.70
C ALA A 104 8.02 8.04 -4.47
N TRP A 105 9.36 8.08 -4.50
CA TRP A 105 10.20 6.94 -4.16
C TRP A 105 10.03 6.49 -2.72
N LEU A 106 9.97 7.42 -1.76
CA LEU A 106 9.74 7.09 -0.36
C LEU A 106 8.39 6.39 -0.17
N VAL A 107 7.33 6.90 -0.79
CA VAL A 107 5.98 6.29 -0.73
C VAL A 107 6.00 4.88 -1.36
N LEU A 108 6.68 4.69 -2.49
CA LEU A 108 6.81 3.38 -3.13
C LEU A 108 7.57 2.39 -2.25
N ILE A 109 8.70 2.78 -1.67
CA ILE A 109 9.49 1.91 -0.79
C ILE A 109 8.66 1.49 0.42
N VAL A 110 7.96 2.43 1.06
CA VAL A 110 7.05 2.12 2.17
C VAL A 110 5.94 1.18 1.72
N GLY A 111 5.36 1.41 0.54
CA GLY A 111 4.35 0.53 -0.07
C GLY A 111 4.88 -0.90 -0.28
N TRP A 112 6.07 -1.06 -0.84
CA TRP A 112 6.70 -2.35 -1.08
C TRP A 112 7.03 -3.09 0.23
N LEU A 113 7.50 -2.37 1.24
CA LEU A 113 7.72 -2.95 2.57
C LEU A 113 6.40 -3.43 3.20
N ALA A 114 5.32 -2.65 3.05
CA ALA A 114 3.99 -3.05 3.52
C ALA A 114 3.47 -4.28 2.77
N ALA A 115 3.64 -4.33 1.43
CA ALA A 115 3.26 -5.48 0.61
C ALA A 115 4.08 -6.74 0.97
N ALA A 116 5.40 -6.61 1.17
CA ALA A 116 6.26 -7.71 1.62
C ALA A 116 5.81 -8.27 2.98
N ALA A 117 5.51 -7.39 3.94
CA ALA A 117 5.02 -7.80 5.25
C ALA A 117 3.65 -8.48 5.16
N TYR A 118 2.74 -7.95 4.33
CA TYR A 118 1.45 -8.57 4.07
C TYR A 118 1.60 -9.97 3.44
N ASN A 119 2.44 -10.11 2.40
CA ASN A 119 2.71 -11.38 1.75
C ASN A 119 3.27 -12.42 2.73
N TYR A 120 4.17 -12.01 3.63
CA TYR A 120 4.67 -12.87 4.70
C TYR A 120 3.55 -13.38 5.61
N VAL A 121 2.71 -12.48 6.12
CA VAL A 121 1.59 -12.82 7.02
C VAL A 121 0.59 -13.75 6.33
N VAL A 122 0.25 -13.48 5.07
CA VAL A 122 -0.67 -14.32 4.31
C VAL A 122 -0.07 -15.71 4.08
N CYS A 123 1.18 -15.81 3.63
CA CYS A 123 1.84 -17.11 3.46
C CYS A 123 1.91 -17.91 4.75
N GLU A 124 2.24 -17.27 5.88
CA GLU A 124 2.27 -17.93 7.20
C GLU A 124 0.86 -18.40 7.62
N SER A 125 -0.18 -17.60 7.34
CA SER A 125 -1.56 -18.01 7.61
C SER A 125 -1.97 -19.22 6.75
N LEU A 126 -1.62 -19.22 5.47
CA LEU A 126 -1.96 -20.30 4.54
C LEU A 126 -1.19 -21.58 4.84
N ALA A 127 0.08 -21.47 5.26
CA ALA A 127 0.86 -22.62 5.72
C ALA A 127 0.18 -23.29 6.93
N ARG A 128 -0.24 -22.51 7.93
CA ARG A 128 -0.99 -23.01 9.10
C ARG A 128 -2.32 -23.67 8.74
N TYR A 129 -2.99 -23.21 7.68
CA TYR A 129 -4.21 -23.85 7.18
C TYR A 129 -3.93 -25.18 6.46
N ALA A 130 -2.81 -25.28 5.74
CA ALA A 130 -2.44 -26.47 4.98
C ALA A 130 -1.90 -27.62 5.86
N GLU A 131 -1.39 -27.30 7.06
CA GLU A 131 -0.93 -28.29 8.05
C GLU A 131 -2.07 -28.95 8.86
N ARG A 132 -3.31 -28.42 8.76
CA ARG A 132 -4.51 -28.99 9.41
C ARG A 132 -5.18 -30.05 8.54
#